data_AF-A0A1E1WI81-F1
#
_entry.id   AF-A0A1E1WI81-F1
#
_cell.length_a   1.000
_cell.length_b   1.000
_cell.length_c   1.000
_cell.angle_alpha   90.00
_cell.angle_beta   90.00
_cell.angle_gamma   90.00
#
_symmetry.space_group_name_H-M   'P 1'
#
loop_
_entity.id
_entity.type
_entity.pdbx_description
1 polymer ?
#
loop_
_entity_poly.entity_id
_entity_poly.type
_entity_poly.pdbx_seq_one_letter_code
_entity_poly.pdbx_strand_id
1 'polypeptide(L)'
;MGDDPPPGGGGIPPDLEMTPQTFLQSQGELSGSQRSMKRHAESEIGNPTPKKNISPSASVQDVYTVPEFAGEKLKYTDADQGPFSVHVTRMESDPSAGLTIRVLKFAQLIHRNNIPGIVNGGVNSVGRNRVSVEFASSSAANNFVTNPLLAENKLCATIPQFQVSRMGVVRNIPIDWTLEELVSGLQYPSNCGQVIKARRLNSKKIIDGSATWIPSNTVVLTFLGQSLPQKVYCYHTSLPVDVYHLPTIQCRGCCRFGHIKAQCRSKARCFKCSQPHLGESCNIPDEHVTCLLCSGNHKATDPRCPEHSRQKAIKMVMSEENISYLEASARFSTVRRPFAEVASQQPPKLSQPAFFPPSPSSPSSSQNPT
;
A
#
# COMPACT_ATOMS: atom_id res chain seq x y z
N MET A 1 -33.89 -30.32 35.98
CA MET A 1 -35.25 -30.89 36.11
C MET A 1 -35.93 -30.04 37.15
N GLY A 2 -36.80 -29.08 36.89
CA GLY A 2 -37.52 -28.64 35.70
C GLY A 2 -38.59 -27.72 36.29
N ASP A 3 -38.68 -26.49 35.78
CA ASP A 3 -39.47 -25.39 36.29
C ASP A 3 -40.99 -25.66 36.33
N ASP A 4 -41.65 -25.11 37.35
CA ASP A 4 -43.09 -24.84 37.35
C ASP A 4 -43.41 -23.63 36.45
N PRO A 5 -44.59 -23.57 35.78
CA PRO A 5 -44.99 -22.48 34.91
C PRO A 5 -45.85 -21.43 35.64
N PRO A 6 -45.97 -20.19 35.11
CA PRO A 6 -47.09 -19.31 35.43
C PRO A 6 -48.16 -19.30 34.32
N PRO A 7 -49.46 -19.09 34.67
CA PRO A 7 -50.54 -18.91 33.71
C PRO A 7 -51.05 -17.46 33.61
N GLY A 8 -51.63 -17.12 32.44
CA GLY A 8 -52.64 -16.05 32.21
C GLY A 8 -52.11 -14.61 32.12
N GLY A 9 -52.57 -13.71 31.25
CA GLY A 9 -53.70 -13.71 30.32
C GLY A 9 -54.35 -12.31 30.28
N GLY A 10 -54.39 -11.67 29.10
CA GLY A 10 -55.44 -10.71 28.70
C GLY A 10 -55.18 -9.20 28.87
N GLY A 11 -55.41 -8.44 27.78
CA GLY A 11 -55.86 -7.03 27.84
C GLY A 11 -55.18 -6.03 26.89
N ILE A 12 -55.84 -5.73 25.77
CA ILE A 12 -55.63 -4.60 24.82
C ILE A 12 -57.03 -3.94 24.65
N PRO A 13 -57.24 -2.68 24.18
CA PRO A 13 -56.71 -1.34 24.49
C PRO A 13 -57.89 -0.41 24.98
N PRO A 14 -57.91 0.94 24.82
CA PRO A 14 -58.26 1.55 23.52
C PRO A 14 -57.59 2.90 23.14
N ASP A 15 -57.78 3.24 21.86
CA ASP A 15 -57.47 4.48 21.14
C ASP A 15 -58.08 5.76 21.71
N LEU A 16 -57.48 6.92 21.35
CA LEU A 16 -58.20 8.18 21.20
C LEU A 16 -57.63 9.01 20.03
N GLU A 17 -58.38 9.06 18.93
CA GLU A 17 -58.32 10.11 17.90
C GLU A 17 -59.36 11.21 18.20
N MET A 18 -59.05 12.48 17.88
CA MET A 18 -59.79 13.36 16.95
C MET A 18 -59.44 14.87 17.15
N THR A 19 -58.92 15.45 16.06
CA THR A 19 -58.85 16.80 15.44
C THR A 19 -59.94 17.88 15.76
N PRO A 20 -60.05 19.07 15.10
CA PRO A 20 -59.12 20.04 14.42
C PRO A 20 -59.43 21.55 14.74
N GLN A 21 -58.68 22.54 14.17
CA GLN A 21 -59.14 23.89 13.68
C GLN A 21 -57.92 24.71 13.14
N THR A 22 -57.73 24.90 11.82
CA THR A 22 -58.16 25.98 10.87
C THR A 22 -57.32 27.27 10.76
N PHE A 23 -56.90 27.53 9.50
CA PHE A 23 -56.80 28.80 8.73
C PHE A 23 -55.83 29.93 9.16
N LEU A 24 -54.86 30.22 8.28
CA LEU A 24 -54.90 31.43 7.44
C LEU A 24 -53.97 31.33 6.22
N GLN A 25 -54.45 31.91 5.13
CA GLN A 25 -53.94 31.89 3.78
C GLN A 25 -53.47 33.30 3.41
N SER A 26 -52.39 33.41 2.62
CA SER A 26 -52.27 34.53 1.68
C SER A 26 -51.40 34.13 0.50
N GLN A 27 -52.04 34.12 -0.66
CA GLN A 27 -51.42 34.11 -1.98
C GLN A 27 -50.85 35.50 -2.30
N GLY A 28 -49.90 35.51 -3.23
CA GLY A 28 -49.45 36.70 -3.95
C GLY A 28 -48.80 36.28 -5.27
N GLU A 29 -49.62 36.12 -6.31
CA GLU A 29 -49.22 36.04 -7.71
C GLU A 29 -48.63 37.38 -8.19
N LEU A 30 -47.73 37.35 -9.19
CA LEU A 30 -48.01 37.83 -10.56
C LEU A 30 -46.74 38.10 -11.38
N SER A 31 -46.76 37.55 -12.61
CA SER A 31 -46.21 38.07 -13.88
C SER A 31 -44.69 38.27 -13.97
N GLY A 32 -43.96 37.78 -14.97
CA GLY A 32 -44.31 37.61 -16.38
C GLY A 32 -43.34 38.48 -17.19
N SER A 33 -42.60 37.88 -18.13
CA SER A 33 -42.37 38.39 -19.48
C SER A 33 -41.08 37.83 -20.09
N GLN A 34 -41.28 37.19 -21.25
CA GLN A 34 -40.26 36.75 -22.18
C GLN A 34 -39.55 37.96 -22.81
N ARG A 35 -38.25 37.86 -23.10
CA ARG A 35 -37.71 38.49 -24.30
C ARG A 35 -36.48 37.78 -24.84
N SER A 36 -36.70 37.22 -26.02
CA SER A 36 -35.70 36.76 -26.99
C SER A 36 -34.94 37.94 -27.57
N MET A 37 -33.61 37.82 -27.72
CA MET A 37 -32.85 38.51 -28.78
C MET A 37 -31.67 37.64 -29.23
N LYS A 38 -31.76 37.19 -30.49
CA LYS A 38 -30.65 36.78 -31.35
C LYS A 38 -29.63 37.92 -31.48
N ARG A 39 -28.32 37.63 -31.47
CA ARG A 39 -27.32 38.31 -32.31
C ARG A 39 -26.17 37.38 -32.70
N HIS A 40 -26.01 37.28 -34.02
CA HIS A 40 -24.79 37.25 -34.84
C HIS A 40 -23.58 36.39 -34.44
N ALA A 41 -23.23 35.54 -35.41
CA ALA A 41 -21.94 34.87 -35.54
C ALA A 41 -20.86 35.87 -35.99
N GLU A 42 -19.68 35.76 -35.37
CA GLU A 42 -18.40 36.12 -35.97
C GLU A 42 -17.46 34.92 -35.81
N SER A 43 -16.91 34.49 -36.94
CA SER A 43 -15.93 33.43 -37.05
C SER A 43 -14.53 33.98 -36.75
N GLU A 44 -13.86 33.45 -35.73
CA GLU A 44 -12.42 33.56 -35.61
C GLU A 44 -11.78 32.17 -35.66
N ILE A 45 -10.96 31.98 -36.68
CA ILE A 45 -10.10 30.82 -36.88
C ILE A 45 -8.92 30.96 -35.91
N GLY A 46 -9.01 30.28 -34.76
CA GLY A 46 -7.93 30.17 -33.78
C GLY A 46 -7.21 28.83 -33.91
N ASN A 47 -5.89 28.89 -34.17
CA ASN A 47 -4.96 27.76 -34.26
C ASN A 47 -5.13 26.70 -33.14
N PRO A 48 -4.90 25.40 -33.42
CA PRO A 48 -4.99 24.35 -32.41
C PRO A 48 -3.86 24.50 -31.39
N THR A 49 -4.22 24.85 -30.16
CA THR A 49 -3.30 24.86 -29.03
C THR A 49 -2.83 23.44 -28.70
N PRO A 50 -1.56 23.27 -28.29
CA PRO A 50 -0.97 21.96 -28.08
C PRO A 50 -1.70 21.23 -26.95
N LYS A 51 -2.07 19.98 -27.22
CA LYS A 51 -2.65 19.04 -26.24
C LYS A 51 -1.80 19.07 -24.97
N LYS A 52 -2.28 19.78 -23.95
CA LYS A 52 -1.71 19.71 -22.60
C LYS A 52 -1.80 18.25 -22.17
N ASN A 53 -0.65 17.62 -22.02
CA ASN A 53 -0.53 16.36 -21.30
C ASN A 53 -1.02 16.63 -19.87
N ILE A 54 -2.28 16.29 -19.61
CA ILE A 54 -2.87 16.31 -18.28
C ILE A 54 -2.20 15.16 -17.53
N SER A 55 -1.13 15.46 -16.81
CA SER A 55 -0.67 14.64 -15.70
C SER A 55 -1.85 14.51 -14.72
N PRO A 56 -2.27 13.30 -14.35
CA PRO A 56 -3.37 13.13 -13.41
C PRO A 56 -2.99 13.82 -12.10
N SER A 57 -3.78 14.80 -11.69
CA SER A 57 -3.62 15.51 -10.42
C SER A 57 -3.52 14.48 -9.29
N ALA A 58 -2.51 14.64 -8.43
CA ALA A 58 -2.31 13.74 -7.31
C ALA A 58 -3.55 13.79 -6.40
N SER A 59 -4.08 12.63 -6.03
CA SER A 59 -5.17 12.55 -5.06
C SER A 59 -4.68 13.07 -3.71
N VAL A 60 -5.01 14.31 -3.35
CA VAL A 60 -4.81 14.81 -1.99
C VAL A 60 -5.81 14.08 -1.11
N GLN A 61 -5.32 13.16 -0.28
CA GLN A 61 -6.15 12.48 0.70
C GLN A 61 -6.22 13.34 1.95
N ASP A 62 -7.41 13.47 2.51
CA ASP A 62 -7.59 14.09 3.82
C ASP A 62 -7.04 13.15 4.90
N VAL A 63 -6.16 13.69 5.76
CA VAL A 63 -5.43 12.94 6.77
C VAL A 63 -5.40 13.77 8.05
N TYR A 64 -5.90 13.17 9.13
CA TYR A 64 -5.80 13.71 10.47
C TYR A 64 -4.92 12.80 11.32
N THR A 65 -3.98 13.39 12.05
CA THR A 65 -3.18 12.69 13.07
C THR A 65 -3.46 13.36 14.39
N VAL A 66 -3.79 12.58 15.42
CA VAL A 66 -4.07 13.12 16.75
C VAL A 66 -2.84 13.90 17.24
N PRO A 67 -2.97 15.15 17.69
CA PRO A 67 -1.83 16.02 18.02
C PRO A 67 -0.82 15.40 18.98
N GLU A 68 -1.28 14.64 19.99
CA GLU A 68 -0.43 13.91 20.94
C GLU A 68 0.55 12.94 20.25
N PHE A 69 0.14 12.36 19.12
CA PHE A 69 0.93 11.38 18.37
C PHE A 69 1.64 12.01 17.16
N ALA A 70 1.51 13.32 16.96
CA ALA A 70 2.12 14.02 15.84
C ALA A 70 3.63 14.17 16.06
N GLY A 71 4.42 13.40 15.31
CA GLY A 71 5.89 13.46 15.36
C GLY A 71 6.51 12.58 16.46
N GLU A 72 5.70 11.96 17.32
CA GLU A 72 6.19 11.01 18.30
C GLU A 72 6.50 9.64 17.69
N LYS A 73 7.55 8.98 18.22
CA LYS A 73 7.84 7.58 17.91
C LYS A 73 6.94 6.70 18.76
N LEU A 74 6.10 5.90 18.10
CA LEU A 74 5.28 4.91 18.79
C LEU A 74 6.14 3.97 19.64
N LYS A 75 5.64 3.67 20.84
CA LYS A 75 6.27 2.81 21.85
C LYS A 75 5.38 1.60 22.11
N TYR A 76 5.97 0.55 22.66
CA TYR A 76 5.20 -0.56 23.23
C TYR A 76 4.49 -0.12 24.50
N THR A 77 3.34 -0.72 24.75
CA THR A 77 2.62 -0.68 26.02
C THR A 77 2.89 -1.95 26.82
N ASP A 78 2.51 -1.97 28.10
CA ASP A 78 2.63 -3.16 28.94
C ASP A 78 1.65 -4.28 28.55
N ALA A 79 0.62 -3.95 27.77
CA ALA A 79 -0.32 -4.92 27.23
C ALA A 79 0.21 -5.62 25.96
N ASP A 80 1.20 -5.03 25.28
CA ASP A 80 1.74 -5.56 24.03
C ASP A 80 2.55 -6.85 24.29
N GLN A 81 2.36 -7.82 23.40
CA GLN A 81 3.05 -9.09 23.45
C GLN A 81 4.27 -9.09 22.53
N GLY A 82 5.30 -9.83 22.95
CA GLY A 82 6.52 -10.01 22.19
C GLY A 82 6.30 -10.76 20.86
N PRO A 83 7.29 -10.73 19.95
CA PRO A 83 8.64 -10.23 20.17
C PRO A 83 8.75 -8.70 20.13
N PHE A 84 9.52 -8.12 21.07
CA PHE A 84 9.75 -6.68 21.14
C PHE A 84 10.96 -6.31 20.28
N SER A 85 10.71 -5.83 19.06
CA SER A 85 11.78 -5.55 18.09
C SER A 85 11.89 -4.07 17.76
N VAL A 86 13.12 -3.59 17.63
CA VAL A 86 13.40 -2.20 17.28
C VAL A 86 14.26 -2.18 16.02
N HIS A 87 13.78 -1.48 14.99
CA HIS A 87 14.53 -1.26 13.77
C HIS A 87 15.46 -0.05 13.91
N VAL A 88 16.74 -0.26 13.65
CA VAL A 88 17.77 0.78 13.63
C VAL A 88 18.23 1.03 12.21
N THR A 89 18.27 2.30 11.84
CA THR A 89 18.73 2.78 10.54
C THR A 89 19.75 3.90 10.73
N ARG A 90 20.66 4.07 9.78
CA ARG A 90 21.58 5.21 9.80
C ARG A 90 20.87 6.41 9.23
N MET A 91 21.00 7.56 9.89
CA MET A 91 20.40 8.80 9.43
C MET A 91 20.97 9.16 8.05
N GLU A 92 20.09 9.25 7.05
CA GLU A 92 20.43 9.60 5.68
C GLU A 92 20.53 11.13 5.57
N SER A 93 21.70 11.65 5.22
CA SER A 93 21.84 13.04 4.75
C SER A 93 21.53 13.17 3.26
N ASP A 94 21.77 12.10 2.48
CA ASP A 94 21.43 11.99 1.06
C ASP A 94 20.85 10.58 0.77
N PRO A 95 19.65 10.48 0.17
CA PRO A 95 19.06 9.26 -0.38
C PRO A 95 19.98 8.35 -1.23
N SER A 96 21.02 8.92 -1.82
CA SER A 96 21.96 8.26 -2.75
C SER A 96 23.26 7.80 -2.09
N ALA A 97 23.49 8.14 -0.81
CA ALA A 97 24.75 7.88 -0.11
C ALA A 97 25.10 6.38 0.07
N GLY A 98 24.18 5.46 -0.26
CA GLY A 98 24.45 4.02 -0.24
C GLY A 98 24.78 3.48 1.16
N LEU A 99 24.22 4.10 2.22
CA LEU A 99 24.53 3.75 3.60
C LEU A 99 24.20 2.27 3.87
N THR A 100 25.12 1.61 4.59
CA THR A 100 24.96 0.22 4.99
C THR A 100 25.34 0.07 6.46
N ILE A 101 24.52 -0.67 7.21
CA ILE A 101 24.85 -1.06 8.58
C ILE A 101 25.37 -2.49 8.56
N ARG A 102 26.62 -2.69 8.98
CA ARG A 102 27.15 -4.05 9.20
C ARG A 102 26.70 -4.54 10.56
N VAL A 103 25.89 -5.61 10.56
CA VAL A 103 25.26 -6.17 11.77
C VAL A 103 26.26 -6.39 12.90
N LEU A 104 27.39 -7.06 12.63
CA LEU A 104 28.36 -7.39 13.68
C LEU A 104 29.04 -6.16 14.30
N LYS A 105 29.34 -5.13 13.49
CA LYS A 105 29.89 -3.86 14.00
C LYS A 105 28.88 -3.13 14.89
N PHE A 106 27.61 -3.19 14.51
CA PHE A 106 26.53 -2.59 15.28
C PHE A 106 26.26 -3.38 16.58
N ALA A 107 26.27 -4.71 16.53
CA ALA A 107 26.18 -5.56 17.71
C ALA A 107 27.34 -5.29 18.69
N GLN A 108 28.57 -5.13 18.18
CA GLN A 108 29.73 -4.74 18.99
C GLN A 108 29.56 -3.36 19.65
N LEU A 109 29.01 -2.38 18.93
CA LEU A 109 28.70 -1.05 19.48
C LEU A 109 27.74 -1.15 20.67
N ILE A 110 26.65 -1.87 20.50
CA ILE A 110 25.63 -2.09 21.54
C ILE A 110 26.24 -2.81 22.75
N HIS A 111 26.99 -3.89 22.51
CA HIS A 111 27.60 -4.68 23.57
C HIS A 111 28.60 -3.86 24.40
N ARG A 112 29.47 -3.07 23.73
CA ARG A 112 30.45 -2.23 24.41
C ARG A 112 29.83 -1.15 25.30
N ASN A 113 28.59 -0.77 25.02
CA ASN A 113 27.84 0.21 25.80
C ASN A 113 26.83 -0.43 26.76
N ASN A 114 26.92 -1.76 26.98
CA ASN A 114 26.15 -2.51 27.97
C ASN A 114 24.62 -2.30 27.87
N ILE A 115 24.08 -2.25 26.65
CA ILE A 115 22.62 -2.13 26.47
C ILE A 115 21.94 -3.40 27.01
N PRO A 116 21.04 -3.29 28.01
CA PRO A 116 20.43 -4.44 28.66
C PRO A 116 19.25 -5.00 27.87
N GLY A 117 18.84 -6.21 28.22
CA GLY A 117 17.56 -6.81 27.79
C GLY A 117 17.51 -7.29 26.34
N ILE A 118 18.65 -7.38 25.65
CA ILE A 118 18.72 -7.90 24.28
C ILE A 118 18.70 -9.44 24.31
N VAL A 119 17.88 -10.04 23.46
CA VAL A 119 17.78 -11.49 23.34
C VAL A 119 19.02 -12.05 22.62
N ASN A 120 19.55 -13.18 23.07
CA ASN A 120 20.66 -13.87 22.40
C ASN A 120 20.25 -14.24 20.96
N GLY A 121 21.02 -13.78 19.96
CA GLY A 121 20.66 -13.94 18.54
C GLY A 121 19.63 -12.92 18.03
N GLY A 122 19.20 -11.96 18.86
CA GLY A 122 18.18 -10.97 18.52
C GLY A 122 18.62 -9.83 17.59
N VAL A 123 19.87 -9.80 17.13
CA VAL A 123 20.40 -8.73 16.27
C VAL A 123 20.51 -9.21 14.82
N ASN A 124 19.56 -8.80 13.97
CA ASN A 124 19.39 -9.36 12.63
C ASN A 124 19.38 -8.29 11.53
N SER A 125 19.94 -8.61 10.35
CA SER A 125 19.83 -7.74 9.18
C SER A 125 18.42 -7.79 8.59
N VAL A 126 17.77 -6.63 8.40
CA VAL A 126 16.44 -6.53 7.77
C VAL A 126 16.49 -5.76 6.45
N GLY A 127 17.65 -5.19 6.11
CA GLY A 127 17.87 -4.47 4.86
C GLY A 127 19.26 -3.82 4.83
N ARG A 128 19.61 -3.19 3.70
CA ARG A 128 20.96 -2.61 3.50
C ARG A 128 21.34 -1.61 4.60
N ASN A 129 20.44 -0.67 4.91
CA ASN A 129 20.61 0.34 5.96
C ASN A 129 19.68 0.07 7.17
N ARG A 130 19.38 -1.20 7.48
CA ARG A 130 18.41 -1.52 8.52
C ARG A 130 18.74 -2.82 9.26
N VAL A 131 18.88 -2.72 10.58
CA VAL A 131 19.08 -3.83 11.50
C VAL A 131 17.90 -3.87 12.47
N SER A 132 17.45 -5.06 12.86
CA SER A 132 16.49 -5.26 13.94
C SER A 132 17.22 -5.74 15.18
N VAL A 133 16.80 -5.23 16.33
CA VAL A 133 17.25 -5.66 17.67
C VAL A 133 16.04 -6.12 18.44
N GLU A 134 16.05 -7.37 18.89
CA GLU A 134 15.00 -7.96 19.71
C GLU A 134 15.33 -7.87 21.20
N PHE A 135 14.34 -7.49 21.99
CA PHE A 135 14.42 -7.31 23.43
C PHE A 135 13.47 -8.25 24.15
N ALA A 136 13.84 -8.63 25.38
CA ALA A 136 13.06 -9.49 26.24
C ALA A 136 11.82 -8.80 26.83
N SER A 137 11.78 -7.46 26.86
CA SER A 137 10.66 -6.69 27.41
C SER A 137 10.35 -5.42 26.61
N SER A 138 9.09 -4.99 26.67
CA SER A 138 8.59 -3.73 26.12
C SER A 138 9.38 -2.52 26.64
N SER A 139 9.64 -2.48 27.96
CA SER A 139 10.40 -1.42 28.62
C SER A 139 11.83 -1.31 28.08
N ALA A 140 12.54 -2.44 27.92
CA ALA A 140 13.89 -2.43 27.37
C ALA A 140 13.93 -1.92 25.91
N ALA A 141 12.98 -2.35 25.08
CA ALA A 141 12.84 -1.86 23.71
C ALA A 141 12.52 -0.35 23.66
N ASN A 142 11.59 0.13 24.50
CA ASN A 142 11.21 1.53 24.58
C ASN A 142 12.38 2.42 25.03
N ASN A 143 13.13 1.99 26.05
CA ASN A 143 14.32 2.68 26.53
C ASN A 143 15.41 2.75 25.45
N PHE A 144 15.55 1.70 24.64
CA PHE A 144 16.49 1.67 23.53
C PHE A 144 16.12 2.67 22.42
N VAL A 145 14.83 2.84 22.10
CA VAL A 145 14.37 3.80 21.07
C VAL A 145 14.77 5.25 21.41
N THR A 146 14.78 5.59 22.70
CA THR A 146 15.14 6.92 23.21
C THR A 146 16.61 7.04 23.62
N ASN A 147 17.42 6.01 23.41
CA ASN A 147 18.79 5.99 23.91
C ASN A 147 19.69 7.01 23.16
N PRO A 148 20.37 7.94 23.87
CA PRO A 148 21.22 8.96 23.27
C PRO A 148 22.36 8.41 22.40
N LEU A 149 22.86 7.21 22.72
CA LEU A 149 23.91 6.51 21.98
C LEU A 149 23.63 6.43 20.49
N LEU A 150 22.35 6.31 20.11
CA LEU A 150 21.95 6.21 18.72
C LEU A 150 22.22 7.53 17.99
N ALA A 151 21.82 8.66 18.56
CA ALA A 151 22.00 9.96 17.95
C ALA A 151 23.49 10.32 17.81
N GLU A 152 24.29 10.03 18.86
CA GLU A 152 25.76 10.21 18.86
C GLU A 152 26.44 9.45 17.71
N ASN A 153 25.92 8.27 17.36
CA ASN A 153 26.44 7.43 16.29
C ASN A 153 25.74 7.66 14.94
N LYS A 154 24.95 8.73 14.79
CA LYS A 154 24.16 9.05 13.58
C LYS A 154 23.16 7.94 13.20
N LEU A 155 22.59 7.27 14.20
CA LEU A 155 21.60 6.21 14.08
C LEU A 155 20.23 6.69 14.59
N CYS A 156 19.17 6.08 14.07
CA CYS A 156 17.80 6.29 14.52
C CYS A 156 17.13 4.94 14.71
N ALA A 157 16.54 4.75 15.90
CA ALA A 157 15.70 3.61 16.23
C ALA A 157 14.22 3.94 16.08
N THR A 158 13.44 2.96 15.60
CA THR A 158 11.99 3.03 15.46
C THR A 158 11.39 1.64 15.69
N ILE A 159 10.27 1.57 16.41
CA ILE A 159 9.51 0.33 16.53
C ILE A 159 8.70 0.13 15.23
N PRO A 160 8.72 -1.07 14.62
CA PRO A 160 7.93 -1.35 13.45
C PRO A 160 6.43 -1.12 13.74
N GLN A 161 5.77 -0.29 12.90
CA GLN A 161 4.36 0.07 13.10
C GLN A 161 3.43 -1.13 13.24
N PHE A 162 3.70 -2.22 12.50
CA PHE A 162 2.89 -3.44 12.58
C PHE A 162 2.97 -4.15 13.93
N GLN A 163 3.88 -3.78 14.84
CA GLN A 163 3.96 -4.35 16.18
C GLN A 163 3.21 -3.54 17.24
N VAL A 164 2.86 -2.28 16.95
CA VAL A 164 2.27 -1.33 17.91
C VAL A 164 1.01 -0.63 17.38
N SER A 165 0.57 -0.97 16.17
CA SER A 165 -0.65 -0.39 15.60
C SER A 165 -1.37 -1.33 14.65
N ARG A 166 -2.68 -1.12 14.49
CA ARG A 166 -3.55 -1.83 13.55
C ARG A 166 -4.29 -0.84 12.67
N MET A 167 -4.52 -1.21 11.41
CA MET A 167 -5.28 -0.38 10.49
C MET A 167 -6.63 -1.02 10.21
N GLY A 168 -7.69 -0.30 10.56
CA GLY A 168 -9.07 -0.67 10.26
C GLY A 168 -9.67 0.26 9.22
N VAL A 169 -10.69 -0.22 8.51
CA VAL A 169 -11.52 0.60 7.62
C VAL A 169 -12.94 0.66 8.15
N VAL A 170 -13.48 1.87 8.23
CA VAL A 170 -14.87 2.15 8.57
C VAL A 170 -15.56 2.78 7.36
N ARG A 171 -16.83 2.42 7.15
CA ARG A 171 -17.64 2.86 6.02
C ARG A 171 -18.82 3.69 6.50
N ASN A 172 -19.50 4.33 5.56
CA ASN A 172 -20.69 5.16 5.80
C ASN A 172 -20.41 6.40 6.68
N ILE A 173 -19.19 6.93 6.63
CA ILE A 173 -18.87 8.20 7.29
C ILE A 173 -19.31 9.37 6.40
N PRO A 174 -20.08 10.35 6.89
CA PRO A 174 -20.45 11.53 6.12
C PRO A 174 -19.22 12.27 5.57
N ILE A 175 -19.33 12.85 4.37
CA ILE A 175 -18.20 13.49 3.67
C ILE A 175 -17.95 14.91 4.19
N ASP A 176 -19.01 15.55 4.66
CA ASP A 176 -19.05 16.86 5.31
C ASP A 176 -18.43 16.86 6.71
N TRP A 177 -18.25 15.69 7.33
CA TRP A 177 -17.53 15.58 8.60
C TRP A 177 -16.03 15.69 8.42
N THR A 178 -15.41 16.52 9.25
CA THR A 178 -13.95 16.52 9.39
C THR A 178 -13.48 15.23 10.07
N LEU A 179 -12.24 14.84 9.82
CA LEU A 179 -11.66 13.67 10.46
C LEU A 179 -11.40 13.90 11.96
N GLU A 180 -11.24 15.15 12.40
CA GLU A 180 -11.11 15.52 13.80
C GLU A 180 -12.43 15.33 14.55
N GLU A 181 -13.55 15.83 14.00
CA GLU A 181 -14.90 15.60 14.55
C GLU A 181 -15.18 14.11 14.67
N LEU A 182 -14.88 13.33 13.63
CA LEU A 182 -15.03 11.87 13.67
C LEU A 182 -14.24 11.28 14.84
N VAL A 183 -12.94 11.58 14.94
CA VAL A 183 -12.06 10.97 15.97
C VAL A 183 -12.46 11.38 17.38
N SER A 184 -12.86 12.64 17.59
CA SER A 184 -13.32 13.12 18.90
C SER A 184 -14.62 12.46 19.36
N GLY A 185 -15.50 12.06 18.42
CA GLY A 185 -16.73 11.34 18.72
C GLY A 185 -16.57 9.83 18.91
N LEU A 186 -15.37 9.26 18.71
CA LEU A 186 -15.15 7.81 18.80
C LEU A 186 -15.05 7.34 20.26
N GLN A 187 -15.69 6.20 20.52
CA GLN A 187 -15.55 5.42 21.73
C GLN A 187 -15.08 4.00 21.38
N TYR A 188 -14.22 3.46 22.23
CA TYR A 188 -13.47 2.24 21.97
C TYR A 188 -13.84 1.14 22.97
N PRO A 189 -13.93 -0.13 22.54
CA PRO A 189 -13.90 -1.26 23.44
C PRO A 189 -12.66 -1.25 24.35
N SER A 190 -12.78 -1.78 25.57
CA SER A 190 -11.70 -1.79 26.57
C SER A 190 -10.44 -2.57 26.14
N ASN A 191 -10.55 -3.44 25.13
CA ASN A 191 -9.48 -4.32 24.66
C ASN A 191 -8.74 -3.81 23.41
N CYS A 192 -8.98 -2.56 22.98
CA CYS A 192 -8.25 -1.95 21.87
C CYS A 192 -7.72 -0.56 22.24
N GLY A 193 -6.60 -0.16 21.65
CA GLY A 193 -6.09 1.19 21.84
C GLY A 193 -6.87 2.22 21.04
N GLN A 194 -6.69 3.49 21.42
CA GLN A 194 -7.30 4.64 20.76
C GLN A 194 -6.82 4.82 19.32
N VAL A 195 -7.58 5.56 18.52
CA VAL A 195 -7.17 5.97 17.18
C VAL A 195 -6.10 7.05 17.27
N ILE A 196 -4.99 6.86 16.58
CA ILE A 196 -3.89 7.82 16.48
C ILE A 196 -3.89 8.59 15.15
N LYS A 197 -4.53 8.03 14.13
CA LYS A 197 -4.57 8.61 12.79
C LYS A 197 -5.83 8.19 12.05
N ALA A 198 -6.45 9.13 11.35
CA ALA A 198 -7.55 8.91 10.44
C ALA A 198 -7.17 9.39 9.03
N ARG A 199 -7.61 8.67 8.01
CA ARG A 199 -7.37 9.02 6.60
C ARG A 199 -8.58 8.69 5.75
N ARG A 200 -9.16 9.71 5.12
CA ARG A 200 -10.28 9.53 4.21
C ARG A 200 -9.77 8.96 2.88
N LEU A 201 -10.44 7.94 2.38
CA LEU A 201 -10.14 7.39 1.06
C LEU A 201 -10.85 8.20 -0.01
N ASN A 202 -10.18 8.37 -1.15
CA ASN A 202 -10.78 9.01 -2.32
C ASN A 202 -11.15 7.95 -3.36
N SER A 203 -12.25 8.19 -4.06
CA SER A 203 -12.68 7.39 -5.20
C SER A 203 -12.52 8.20 -6.48
N LYS A 204 -12.08 7.54 -7.55
CA LYS A 204 -11.98 8.14 -8.87
C LYS A 204 -13.38 8.18 -9.51
N LYS A 205 -13.89 9.37 -9.81
CA LYS A 205 -15.08 9.56 -10.63
C LYS A 205 -14.71 10.20 -11.97
N ILE A 206 -15.52 9.93 -12.98
CA ILE A 206 -15.41 10.58 -14.28
C ILE A 206 -16.50 11.64 -14.31
N ILE A 207 -16.10 12.91 -14.33
CA ILE A 207 -16.98 14.07 -14.43
C ILE A 207 -16.53 14.82 -15.68
N ASP A 208 -17.45 15.02 -16.62
CA ASP A 208 -17.20 15.71 -17.90
C ASP A 208 -16.03 15.14 -18.70
N GLY A 209 -15.92 13.81 -18.73
CA GLY A 209 -14.82 13.09 -19.39
C GLY A 209 -13.45 13.19 -18.69
N SER A 210 -13.36 13.98 -17.61
CA SER A 210 -12.17 14.11 -16.79
C SER A 210 -12.23 13.22 -15.55
N ALA A 211 -11.12 12.59 -15.23
CA ALA A 211 -10.98 11.80 -14.01
C ALA A 211 -10.69 12.69 -12.80
N THR A 212 -11.66 12.83 -11.90
CA THR A 212 -11.53 13.57 -10.65
C THR A 212 -11.49 12.60 -9.46
N TRP A 213 -10.66 12.90 -8.47
CA TRP A 213 -10.62 12.17 -7.20
C TRP A 213 -11.52 12.88 -6.21
N ILE A 214 -12.57 12.21 -5.77
CA ILE A 214 -13.49 12.77 -4.77
C ILE A 214 -13.38 12.00 -3.44
N PRO A 215 -13.56 12.68 -2.29
CA PRO A 215 -13.65 11.99 -1.00
C PRO A 215 -14.77 10.95 -1.02
N SER A 216 -14.52 9.82 -0.37
CA SER A 216 -15.53 8.77 -0.16
C SER A 216 -16.00 8.74 1.29
N ASN A 217 -17.10 8.03 1.53
CA ASN A 217 -17.62 7.73 2.86
C ASN A 217 -16.80 6.66 3.61
N THR A 218 -15.58 6.36 3.14
CA THR A 218 -14.71 5.34 3.72
C THR A 218 -13.49 6.00 4.35
N VAL A 219 -13.24 5.69 5.62
CA VAL A 219 -12.12 6.22 6.39
C VAL A 219 -11.29 5.06 6.91
N VAL A 220 -9.97 5.19 6.78
CA VAL A 220 -9.01 4.27 7.40
C VAL A 220 -8.59 4.85 8.73
N LEU A 221 -8.77 4.08 9.80
CA LEU A 221 -8.37 4.41 11.15
C LEU A 221 -7.14 3.58 11.52
N THR A 222 -6.12 4.23 12.08
CA THR A 222 -4.97 3.56 12.69
C THR A 222 -5.18 3.57 14.20
N PHE A 223 -5.35 2.37 14.76
CA PHE A 223 -5.48 2.11 16.18
C PHE A 223 -4.12 1.83 16.80
N LEU A 224 -3.88 2.34 18.00
CA LEU A 224 -2.73 1.95 18.82
C LEU A 224 -2.94 0.53 19.37
N GLY A 225 -1.85 -0.24 19.48
CA GLY A 225 -1.84 -1.59 20.04
C GLY A 225 -1.93 -2.71 19.00
N GLN A 226 -1.99 -3.94 19.49
CA GLN A 226 -1.88 -5.17 18.70
C GLN A 226 -3.23 -5.79 18.28
N SER A 227 -4.34 -5.26 18.77
CA SER A 227 -5.68 -5.79 18.53
C SER A 227 -6.51 -4.80 17.72
N LEU A 228 -7.12 -5.30 16.63
CA LEU A 228 -8.08 -4.51 15.85
C LEU A 228 -9.48 -4.74 16.44
N PRO A 229 -10.22 -3.69 16.85
CA PRO A 229 -11.59 -3.86 17.30
C PRO A 229 -12.48 -4.31 16.12
N GLN A 230 -13.48 -5.14 16.38
CA GLN A 230 -14.49 -5.51 15.36
C GLN A 230 -15.48 -4.38 15.06
N LYS A 231 -15.68 -3.50 16.05
CA LYS A 231 -16.53 -2.32 15.95
C LYS A 231 -16.04 -1.22 16.88
N VAL A 232 -16.30 0.01 16.49
CA VAL A 232 -16.18 1.21 17.33
C VAL A 232 -17.55 1.87 17.45
N TYR A 233 -17.70 2.81 18.38
CA TYR A 233 -18.93 3.57 18.50
C TYR A 233 -18.65 5.04 18.22
N CYS A 234 -19.56 5.70 17.52
CA CYS A 234 -19.48 7.13 17.24
C CYS A 234 -20.87 7.73 17.42
N TYR A 235 -21.01 8.71 18.32
CA TYR A 235 -22.30 9.32 18.65
C TYR A 235 -23.41 8.26 18.89
N HIS A 236 -23.13 7.29 19.75
CA HIS A 236 -24.02 6.15 20.08
C HIS A 236 -24.36 5.19 18.93
N THR A 237 -23.77 5.36 17.75
CA THR A 237 -23.94 4.47 16.61
C THR A 237 -22.77 3.48 16.53
N SER A 238 -23.06 2.21 16.25
CA SER A 238 -22.04 1.19 16.04
C SER A 238 -21.50 1.24 14.61
N LEU A 239 -20.18 1.35 14.48
CA LEU A 239 -19.47 1.32 13.22
C LEU A 239 -18.63 0.03 13.14
N PRO A 240 -18.93 -0.88 12.19
CA PRO A 240 -18.09 -2.05 11.98
C PRO A 240 -16.72 -1.63 11.45
N VAL A 241 -15.69 -2.34 11.88
CA VAL A 241 -14.30 -2.11 11.49
C VAL A 241 -13.78 -3.35 10.78
N ASP A 242 -13.49 -3.21 9.50
CA ASP A 242 -12.85 -4.28 8.71
C ASP A 242 -11.33 -4.08 8.68
N VAL A 243 -10.57 -5.16 8.45
CA VAL A 243 -9.12 -5.08 8.24
C VAL A 243 -8.83 -4.22 7.00
N TYR A 244 -7.94 -3.24 7.13
CA TYR A 244 -7.47 -2.48 5.97
C TYR A 244 -6.37 -3.24 5.22
N HIS A 245 -6.74 -3.82 4.08
CA HIS A 245 -5.76 -4.41 3.16
C HIS A 245 -4.94 -3.35 2.45
N LEU A 246 -3.62 -3.41 2.59
CA LEU A 246 -2.71 -2.46 1.97
C LEU A 246 -2.80 -2.52 0.43
N PRO A 247 -2.84 -1.37 -0.26
CA PRO A 247 -2.89 -1.36 -1.72
C PRO A 247 -1.60 -1.93 -2.32
N THR A 248 -1.74 -2.67 -3.43
CA THR A 248 -0.61 -3.15 -4.22
C THR A 248 -0.12 -2.03 -5.13
N ILE A 249 0.87 -1.29 -4.66
CA ILE A 249 1.43 -0.15 -5.40
C ILE A 249 2.53 -0.65 -6.35
N GLN A 250 2.40 -0.36 -7.64
CA GLN A 250 3.44 -0.58 -8.64
C GLN A 250 4.00 0.75 -9.13
N CYS A 251 5.33 0.90 -9.07
CA CYS A 251 6.02 2.08 -9.55
C CYS A 251 5.96 2.14 -11.08
N ARG A 252 5.36 3.19 -11.64
CA ARG A 252 5.31 3.41 -13.10
C ARG A 252 6.64 3.81 -13.74
N GLY A 253 7.67 4.08 -12.94
CA GLY A 253 9.02 4.40 -13.43
C GLY A 253 9.90 3.15 -13.61
N CYS A 254 10.00 2.30 -12.59
CA CYS A 254 10.89 1.13 -12.59
C CYS A 254 10.16 -0.23 -12.63
N CYS A 255 8.82 -0.21 -12.67
CA CYS A 255 7.92 -1.38 -12.67
C CYS A 255 7.95 -2.26 -11.42
N ARG A 256 8.76 -1.92 -10.40
CA ARG A 256 8.81 -2.65 -9.12
C ARG A 256 7.63 -2.30 -8.22
N PHE A 257 7.27 -3.23 -7.33
CA PHE A 257 6.24 -3.02 -6.33
C PHE A 257 6.76 -2.30 -5.08
N GLY A 258 5.83 -1.70 -4.33
CA GLY A 258 6.07 -1.16 -2.99
C GLY A 258 6.35 0.34 -2.90
N HIS A 259 6.40 1.06 -4.02
CA HIS A 259 6.59 2.52 -4.01
C HIS A 259 5.97 3.20 -5.25
N ILE A 260 5.68 4.49 -5.13
CA ILE A 260 5.17 5.33 -6.22
C ILE A 260 6.30 5.93 -7.06
N LYS A 261 5.97 6.43 -8.27
CA LYS A 261 6.95 7.06 -9.18
C LYS A 261 7.70 8.24 -8.52
N ALA A 262 7.00 9.06 -7.73
CA ALA A 262 7.60 10.21 -7.03
C ALA A 262 8.68 9.81 -5.99
N GLN A 263 8.61 8.59 -5.45
CA GLN A 263 9.58 8.05 -4.48
C GLN A 263 10.59 7.09 -5.13
N CYS A 264 10.57 6.99 -6.47
CA CYS A 264 11.42 6.05 -7.19
C CYS A 264 12.87 6.54 -7.24
N ARG A 265 13.78 5.80 -6.61
CA ARG A 265 15.24 6.02 -6.70
C ARG A 265 15.93 5.18 -7.79
N SER A 266 15.18 4.37 -8.53
CA SER A 266 15.71 3.47 -9.56
C SER A 266 15.65 4.12 -10.96
N LYS A 267 16.57 3.69 -11.85
CA LYS A 267 16.51 4.03 -13.27
C LYS A 267 15.18 3.58 -13.88
N ALA A 268 14.71 4.32 -14.89
CA ALA A 268 13.50 3.98 -15.63
C ALA A 268 13.64 2.61 -16.30
N ARG A 269 12.55 1.85 -16.34
CA ARG A 269 12.48 0.55 -17.03
C ARG A 269 11.18 0.46 -17.79
N CYS A 270 11.28 0.11 -19.07
CA CYS A 270 10.12 -0.04 -19.94
C CYS A 270 9.27 -1.24 -19.51
N PHE A 271 7.96 -1.02 -19.33
CA PHE A 271 7.01 -2.09 -18.99
C PHE A 271 6.71 -3.04 -20.16
N LYS A 272 7.15 -2.73 -21.38
CA LYS A 272 7.00 -3.57 -22.58
C LYS A 272 8.22 -4.44 -22.89
N CYS A 273 9.43 -3.86 -22.82
CA CYS A 273 10.66 -4.51 -23.28
C CYS A 273 11.81 -4.53 -22.26
N SER A 274 11.58 -4.08 -21.02
CA SER A 274 12.57 -4.05 -19.92
C SER A 274 13.75 -3.09 -20.07
N GLN A 275 13.91 -2.42 -21.23
CA GLN A 275 15.03 -1.53 -21.53
C GLN A 275 14.98 -0.20 -20.75
N PRO A 276 16.11 0.53 -20.62
CA PRO A 276 16.22 1.72 -19.78
C PRO A 276 15.61 2.98 -20.41
N HIS A 277 14.29 2.96 -20.64
CA HIS A 277 13.50 4.10 -21.09
C HIS A 277 12.07 3.99 -20.53
N LEU A 278 11.25 5.02 -20.75
CA LEU A 278 9.84 5.01 -20.36
C LEU A 278 9.02 4.15 -21.32
N GLY A 279 8.05 3.40 -20.80
CA GLY A 279 7.26 2.50 -21.65
C GLY A 279 6.32 3.22 -22.62
N GLU A 280 6.00 4.50 -22.37
CA GLU A 280 5.23 5.31 -23.33
C GLU A 280 5.99 5.59 -24.63
N SER A 281 7.33 5.61 -24.60
CA SER A 281 8.18 5.85 -25.78
C SER A 281 8.67 4.55 -26.43
N CYS A 282 8.03 3.41 -26.16
CA CYS A 282 8.46 2.11 -26.64
C CYS A 282 7.83 1.76 -27.99
N ASN A 283 8.67 1.42 -28.97
CA ASN A 283 8.23 1.02 -30.32
C ASN A 283 7.99 -0.49 -30.46
N ILE A 284 8.11 -1.27 -29.38
CA ILE A 284 7.85 -2.72 -29.41
C ILE A 284 6.34 -2.93 -29.57
N PRO A 285 5.90 -3.69 -30.59
CA PRO A 285 4.48 -4.00 -30.79
C PRO A 285 3.98 -4.91 -29.66
N ASP A 286 2.68 -4.85 -29.38
CA ASP A 286 2.09 -5.53 -28.23
C ASP A 286 2.23 -7.07 -28.30
N GLU A 287 2.38 -7.63 -29.50
CA GLU A 287 2.61 -9.07 -29.76
C GLU A 287 4.00 -9.57 -29.31
N HIS A 288 4.98 -8.67 -29.21
CA HIS A 288 6.35 -8.99 -28.79
C HIS A 288 6.66 -8.55 -27.36
N VAL A 289 5.63 -8.21 -26.59
CA VAL A 289 5.78 -7.73 -25.21
C VAL A 289 6.09 -8.88 -24.27
N THR A 290 7.23 -8.82 -23.60
CA THR A 290 7.60 -9.79 -22.57
C THR A 290 7.64 -9.13 -21.20
N CYS A 291 6.88 -9.67 -20.26
CA CYS A 291 6.76 -9.16 -18.92
C CYS A 291 8.09 -9.30 -18.15
N LEU A 292 8.68 -8.18 -17.74
CA LEU A 292 9.93 -8.18 -16.96
C LEU A 292 9.84 -8.86 -15.58
N LEU A 293 8.62 -9.02 -15.05
CA LEU A 293 8.35 -9.52 -13.71
C LEU A 293 8.11 -11.03 -13.66
N CYS A 294 7.48 -11.60 -14.69
CA CYS A 294 7.12 -13.02 -14.74
C CYS A 294 7.51 -13.73 -16.04
N SER A 295 8.09 -13.03 -17.00
CA SER A 295 8.45 -13.52 -18.34
C SER A 295 7.27 -13.96 -19.23
N GLY A 296 6.02 -13.65 -18.88
CA GLY A 296 4.83 -13.93 -19.70
C GLY A 296 4.61 -12.93 -20.84
N ASN A 297 3.76 -13.29 -21.81
CA ASN A 297 3.42 -12.46 -22.98
C ASN A 297 2.38 -11.36 -22.65
N HIS A 298 2.77 -10.40 -21.83
CA HIS A 298 1.96 -9.23 -21.45
C HIS A 298 2.84 -8.13 -20.87
N LYS A 299 2.35 -6.89 -20.83
CA LYS A 299 3.07 -5.77 -20.21
C LYS A 299 3.24 -5.97 -18.71
N ALA A 300 4.34 -5.49 -18.13
CA ALA A 300 4.60 -5.61 -16.69
C ALA A 300 3.55 -4.96 -15.78
N THR A 301 2.71 -4.08 -16.32
CA THR A 301 1.61 -3.39 -15.62
C THR A 301 0.24 -4.06 -15.81
N ASP A 302 0.17 -5.23 -16.46
CA ASP A 302 -1.07 -5.97 -16.63
C ASP A 302 -1.54 -6.52 -15.26
N PRO A 303 -2.78 -6.23 -14.83
CA PRO A 303 -3.34 -6.76 -13.58
C PRO A 303 -3.38 -8.29 -13.51
N ARG A 304 -3.39 -8.98 -14.66
CA ARG A 304 -3.37 -10.44 -14.76
C ARG A 304 -1.97 -11.05 -14.55
N CYS A 305 -0.94 -10.21 -14.38
CA CYS A 305 0.42 -10.68 -14.13
C CYS A 305 0.46 -11.52 -12.84
N PRO A 306 1.01 -12.75 -12.85
CA PRO A 306 1.08 -13.58 -11.65
C PRO A 306 1.89 -12.92 -10.52
N GLU A 307 2.90 -12.12 -10.84
CA GLU A 307 3.66 -11.38 -9.81
C GLU A 307 2.80 -10.28 -9.16
N HIS A 308 1.89 -9.66 -9.91
CA HIS A 308 0.94 -8.71 -9.33
C HIS A 308 0.01 -9.43 -8.33
N SER A 309 -0.53 -10.59 -8.70
CA SER A 309 -1.35 -11.42 -7.80
C SER A 309 -0.58 -11.87 -6.56
N ARG A 310 0.68 -12.28 -6.72
CA ARG A 310 1.55 -12.64 -5.59
C ARG A 310 1.75 -11.48 -4.62
N GLN A 311 2.04 -10.28 -5.13
CA GLN A 311 2.22 -9.09 -4.30
C GLN A 311 0.94 -8.68 -3.57
N LYS A 312 -0.23 -8.83 -4.22
CA LYS A 312 -1.53 -8.63 -3.59
C LYS A 312 -1.74 -9.59 -2.41
N ALA A 313 -1.47 -10.88 -2.60
CA ALA A 313 -1.59 -11.89 -1.54
C ALA A 313 -0.65 -11.60 -0.36
N ILE A 314 0.61 -11.22 -0.63
CA ILE A 314 1.56 -10.81 0.42
C ILE A 314 0.99 -9.63 1.23
N LYS A 315 0.42 -8.62 0.57
CA LYS A 315 -0.16 -7.46 1.25
C LYS A 315 -1.41 -7.80 2.07
N MET A 316 -2.20 -8.77 1.64
CA MET A 316 -3.33 -9.28 2.41
C MET A 316 -2.86 -9.94 3.71
N VAL A 317 -1.93 -10.90 3.60
CA VAL A 317 -1.35 -11.59 4.78
C VAL A 317 -0.68 -10.61 5.74
N MET A 318 0.06 -9.62 5.23
CA MET A 318 0.65 -8.56 6.07
C MET A 318 -0.40 -7.80 6.88
N SER A 319 -1.56 -7.50 6.29
CA SER A 319 -2.63 -6.75 6.95
C SER A 319 -3.43 -7.62 7.93
N GLU A 320 -3.67 -8.88 7.58
CA GLU A 320 -4.49 -9.81 8.38
C GLU A 320 -3.72 -10.31 9.61
N GLU A 321 -2.47 -10.72 9.41
CA GLU A 321 -1.66 -11.34 10.47
C GLU A 321 -0.69 -10.35 11.13
N ASN A 322 -0.58 -9.14 10.60
CA ASN A 322 0.28 -8.07 11.12
C ASN A 322 1.76 -8.48 11.19
N ILE A 323 2.23 -9.15 10.16
CA ILE A 323 3.61 -9.60 10.02
C ILE A 323 4.42 -8.74 9.06
N SER A 324 5.74 -8.88 9.13
CA SER A 324 6.65 -8.16 8.24
C SER A 324 6.48 -8.60 6.78
N TYR A 325 6.86 -7.73 5.83
CA TYR A 325 6.86 -8.10 4.41
C TYR A 325 7.74 -9.31 4.13
N LEU A 326 8.90 -9.42 4.79
CA LEU A 326 9.85 -10.52 4.58
C LEU A 326 9.19 -11.86 4.94
N GLU A 327 8.57 -11.91 6.12
CA GLU A 327 7.88 -13.10 6.62
C GLU A 327 6.68 -13.47 5.74
N ALA A 328 5.82 -12.50 5.40
CA ALA A 328 4.70 -12.75 4.49
C ALA A 328 5.17 -13.23 3.12
N SER A 329 6.21 -12.60 2.56
CA SER A 329 6.74 -12.95 1.23
C SER A 329 7.37 -14.35 1.17
N ALA A 330 7.89 -14.86 2.29
CA ALA A 330 8.47 -16.19 2.37
C ALA A 330 7.43 -17.31 2.16
N ARG A 331 6.15 -17.02 2.42
CA ARG A 331 5.04 -17.96 2.21
C ARG A 331 4.62 -18.12 0.75
N PHE A 332 5.13 -17.28 -0.15
CA PHE A 332 4.76 -17.29 -1.56
C PHE A 332 5.98 -17.46 -2.47
N SER A 333 6.01 -18.56 -3.22
CA SER A 333 7.06 -18.85 -4.19
C SER A 333 7.23 -17.72 -5.22
N THR A 334 8.47 -17.41 -5.58
CA THR A 334 8.76 -16.40 -6.61
C THR A 334 8.27 -16.85 -7.98
N VAL A 335 7.57 -15.96 -8.69
CA VAL A 335 7.00 -16.26 -10.02
C VAL A 335 8.07 -16.46 -11.08
N ARG A 336 9.07 -15.57 -11.07
CA ARG A 336 10.20 -15.66 -11.99
C ARG A 336 11.25 -16.59 -11.40
N ARG A 337 11.73 -17.54 -12.20
CA ARG A 337 12.86 -18.41 -11.83
C ARG A 337 14.10 -17.56 -11.49
N PRO A 338 14.77 -17.80 -10.36
CA PRO A 338 16.02 -17.15 -10.03
C PRO A 338 17.05 -17.38 -11.13
N PHE A 339 17.90 -16.38 -11.37
CA PHE A 339 19.00 -16.52 -12.34
C PHE A 339 19.89 -17.74 -12.01
N ALA A 340 20.10 -18.04 -10.73
CA ALA A 340 20.85 -19.21 -10.28
C ALA A 340 20.24 -20.55 -10.74
N GLU A 341 18.91 -20.65 -10.78
CA GLU A 341 18.19 -21.84 -11.25
C GLU A 341 18.22 -21.97 -12.77
N VAL A 342 18.23 -20.83 -13.48
CA VAL A 342 18.41 -20.82 -14.94
C VAL A 342 19.85 -21.14 -15.33
N ALA A 343 20.83 -20.65 -14.56
CA ALA A 343 22.25 -20.91 -14.79
C ALA A 343 22.69 -22.33 -14.43
N SER A 344 21.96 -23.02 -13.55
CA SER A 344 22.22 -24.43 -13.21
C SER A 344 21.63 -25.43 -14.21
N GLN A 345 20.77 -24.98 -15.12
CA GLN A 345 20.28 -25.80 -16.23
C GLN A 345 21.38 -25.90 -17.29
N GLN A 346 21.86 -27.12 -17.56
CA GLN A 346 22.80 -27.36 -18.65
C GLN A 346 22.17 -26.90 -19.98
N PRO A 347 22.94 -26.24 -20.86
CA PRO A 347 22.45 -25.91 -22.20
C PRO A 347 21.97 -27.19 -22.89
N PRO A 348 20.92 -27.12 -23.73
CA PRO A 348 20.48 -28.27 -24.51
C PRO A 348 21.68 -28.82 -25.28
N LYS A 349 21.95 -30.13 -25.14
CA LYS A 349 22.97 -30.80 -25.92
C LYS A 349 22.65 -30.50 -27.39
N LEU A 350 23.51 -29.75 -28.07
CA LEU A 350 23.47 -29.70 -29.53
C LEU A 350 23.63 -31.16 -29.99
N SER A 351 22.55 -31.73 -30.50
CA SER A 351 22.61 -32.96 -31.29
C SER A 351 23.64 -32.72 -32.38
N GLN A 352 24.64 -33.60 -32.42
CA GLN A 352 25.77 -33.53 -33.34
C GLN A 352 25.29 -33.24 -34.77
N PRO A 353 26.03 -32.42 -35.55
CA PRO A 353 25.70 -32.25 -36.95
C PRO A 353 25.77 -33.61 -37.64
N ALA A 354 24.69 -33.94 -38.38
CA ALA A 354 24.62 -35.14 -39.19
C ALA A 354 25.86 -35.22 -40.10
N PHE A 355 26.45 -36.41 -40.16
CA PHE A 355 27.50 -36.76 -41.11
C PHE A 355 27.07 -36.33 -42.52
N PHE A 356 27.76 -35.34 -43.09
CA PHE A 356 27.66 -35.06 -44.52
C PHE A 356 28.39 -36.18 -45.28
N PRO A 357 27.76 -36.85 -46.25
CA PRO A 357 28.45 -37.82 -47.08
C PRO A 357 29.51 -37.11 -47.95
N PRO A 358 30.66 -37.75 -48.23
CA PRO A 358 31.67 -37.15 -49.08
C PRO A 358 31.16 -37.08 -50.53
N SER A 359 31.36 -35.91 -51.15
CA SER A 359 31.09 -35.66 -52.56
C SER A 359 32.01 -36.48 -53.48
N PRO A 360 31.52 -37.01 -54.62
CA PRO A 360 32.32 -37.82 -55.53
C PRO A 360 33.36 -36.96 -56.26
N SER A 361 34.60 -37.43 -56.26
CA SER A 361 35.74 -36.89 -57.00
C SER A 361 35.60 -37.16 -58.50
N SER A 362 35.71 -36.11 -59.31
CA SER A 362 35.83 -36.20 -60.78
C SER A 362 37.23 -36.68 -61.20
N PRO A 363 37.35 -37.45 -62.30
CA PRO A 363 38.61 -38.04 -62.71
C PRO A 363 39.54 -37.04 -63.41
N SER A 364 40.83 -37.17 -63.12
CA SER A 364 41.96 -36.47 -63.72
C SER A 364 42.10 -36.77 -65.21
N SER A 365 42.11 -35.74 -66.05
CA SER A 365 42.54 -35.83 -67.45
C SER A 365 44.02 -35.46 -67.55
N SER A 366 44.83 -36.46 -67.83
CA SER A 366 46.23 -36.39 -68.23
C SER A 366 46.36 -35.89 -69.66
N GLN A 367 47.20 -34.87 -69.91
CA GLN A 367 47.89 -34.70 -71.19
C GLN A 367 49.35 -34.32 -70.96
N ASN A 368 50.21 -35.07 -71.65
CA ASN A 368 51.67 -35.07 -71.63
C ASN A 368 52.27 -33.90 -72.44
N PRO A 369 53.58 -33.63 -72.28
CA PRO A 369 54.25 -32.51 -72.94
C PRO A 369 54.74 -32.88 -74.36
N THR A 370 54.91 -31.87 -75.20
CA THR A 370 55.89 -31.87 -76.31
C THR A 370 56.58 -30.52 -76.34
#